data_AF-A0A2G6LAG0-F1
#
_entry.id   AF-A0A2G6LAG0-F1
#
_cell.length_a   1.000
_cell.length_b   1.000
_cell.length_c   1.000
_cell.angle_alpha   90.00
_cell.angle_beta   90.00
_cell.angle_gamma   90.00
#
_symmetry.space_group_name_H-M   'P 1'
#
loop_
_entity.id
_entity.type
_entity.pdbx_description
1 polymer ?
#
loop_
_entity_poly.entity_id
_entity_poly.type
_entity_poly.pdbx_seq_one_letter_code
_entity_poly.pdbx_strand_id
1 'polypeptide(L)' 'MSNSQTEHAKQVVEAFKGKLNKKARENISKKHLKELELLVESAIDAAVFVELERVADKMKSFSKEVRISAERFD' A
#
# COMPACT_ATOMS: atom_id res chain seq x y z
N MET A 1 -9.02 -3.37 7.97
CA MET A 1 -8.86 -3.06 6.53
C MET A 1 -9.69 -1.84 6.24
N SER A 2 -9.14 -0.82 5.60
CA SER A 2 -9.85 0.43 5.35
C SER A 2 -10.50 0.41 3.96
N ASN A 3 -11.71 0.96 3.85
CA ASN A 3 -12.46 1.00 2.59
C ASN A 3 -11.68 1.74 1.48
N SER A 4 -10.71 2.59 1.81
CA SER A 4 -9.95 3.35 0.80
C SER A 4 -8.98 2.49 0.00
N GLN A 5 -8.29 1.50 0.60
CA GLN A 5 -7.36 0.62 -0.12
C GLN A 5 -8.13 -0.29 -1.09
N THR A 6 -9.27 -0.81 -0.65
CA THR A 6 -10.16 -1.63 -1.48
C THR A 6 -10.63 -0.87 -2.73
N GLU A 7 -11.05 0.39 -2.59
CA GLU A 7 -11.46 1.20 -3.74
C GLU A 7 -10.27 1.56 -4.66
N HIS A 8 -9.10 1.83 -4.10
CA HIS A 8 -7.91 2.09 -4.91
C HIS A 8 -7.50 0.87 -5.74
N ALA A 9 -7.53 -0.33 -5.13
CA ALA A 9 -7.23 -1.58 -5.83
C ALA A 9 -8.20 -1.82 -7.01
N LYS A 10 -9.50 -1.59 -6.81
CA LYS A 10 -10.50 -1.66 -7.90
C LYS A 10 -10.19 -0.68 -9.03
N GLN A 11 -9.85 0.57 -8.72
CA GLN A 11 -9.51 1.58 -9.72
C GLN A 11 -8.28 1.18 -10.55
N VAL A 12 -7.25 0.62 -9.90
CA VAL A 12 -6.05 0.12 -10.58
C VAL A 12 -6.40 -1.03 -11.53
N VAL A 13 -7.23 -1.98 -11.09
CA VAL A 13 -7.65 -3.11 -11.93
C VAL A 13 -8.53 -2.67 -13.10
N GLU A 14 -9.45 -1.73 -12.90
CA GLU A 14 -10.25 -1.18 -14.00
C GLU A 14 -9.39 -0.39 -14.99
N ALA A 15 -8.39 0.37 -14.52
CA ALA A 15 -7.42 1.03 -15.40
C ALA A 15 -6.57 0.01 -16.20
N PHE A 16 -6.13 -1.07 -15.57
CA PHE A 16 -5.43 -2.17 -16.23
C PHE A 16 -6.29 -2.80 -17.33
N LYS A 17 -7.54 -3.16 -17.00
CA LYS A 17 -8.52 -3.70 -17.94
C LYS A 17 -8.83 -2.74 -19.10
N GLY A 18 -8.85 -1.43 -18.83
CA GLY A 18 -8.98 -0.38 -19.83
C GLY A 18 -7.86 -0.35 -20.88
N LYS A 19 -6.64 -0.76 -20.50
CA LYS A 19 -5.47 -0.85 -21.39
C LYS A 19 -5.44 -2.13 -22.23
N LEU A 20 -6.25 -3.13 -21.92
CA LEU A 20 -6.32 -4.38 -22.68
C LEU A 20 -7.05 -4.19 -24.00
N ASN A 21 -6.58 -4.87 -25.04
CA ASN A 21 -7.30 -4.98 -26.31
C ASN A 21 -8.58 -5.82 -26.14
N LYS A 22 -9.51 -5.72 -27.10
CA LYS A 22 -10.84 -6.35 -27.02
C LYS A 22 -10.77 -7.87 -26.79
N LYS A 23 -9.91 -8.57 -27.55
CA LYS A 23 -9.72 -10.03 -27.44
C LYS A 23 -9.21 -10.42 -26.05
N ALA A 24 -8.27 -9.67 -25.48
CA ALA A 24 -7.76 -9.91 -24.13
C ALA A 24 -8.82 -9.64 -23.07
N ARG A 25 -9.62 -8.57 -23.22
CA ARG A 25 -10.68 -8.23 -22.27
C ARG A 25 -11.81 -9.26 -22.24
N GLU A 26 -12.13 -9.86 -23.38
CA GLU A 26 -13.16 -10.92 -23.51
C GLU A 26 -12.69 -12.27 -22.94
N ASN A 27 -11.39 -12.54 -22.96
CA ASN A 27 -10.82 -13.80 -22.49
C ASN A 27 -10.51 -13.84 -20.99
N ILE A 28 -10.48 -12.69 -20.31
CA ILE A 28 -10.24 -12.64 -18.86
C ILE A 28 -11.56 -12.76 -18.11
N SER A 29 -11.68 -13.82 -17.31
CA SER A 29 -12.86 -14.02 -16.47
C SER A 29 -12.96 -12.97 -15.36
N LYS A 30 -14.19 -12.69 -14.92
CA LYS A 30 -14.43 -11.83 -13.74
C LYS A 30 -13.71 -12.36 -12.48
N LYS A 31 -13.55 -13.69 -12.36
CA LYS A 31 -12.83 -14.31 -11.26
C LYS A 31 -11.35 -13.88 -11.24
N HIS A 32 -10.68 -13.90 -12.38
CA HIS A 32 -9.28 -13.49 -12.46
C HIS A 32 -9.08 -11.99 -12.17
N LEU A 33 -10.01 -11.15 -12.60
CA LEU A 33 -9.97 -9.72 -12.24
C LEU A 33 -10.18 -9.53 -10.74
N LYS A 34 -11.04 -10.32 -10.10
CA LYS A 34 -11.24 -10.28 -8.65
C LYS A 34 -10.00 -10.76 -7.88
N GLU A 35 -9.34 -11.81 -8.36
CA GLU A 35 -8.06 -12.26 -7.82
C GLU A 35 -6.99 -11.17 -7.96
N LEU A 36 -6.93 -10.49 -9.11
CA LEU A 36 -6.02 -9.37 -9.32
C LEU A 36 -6.32 -8.19 -8.38
N GLU A 37 -7.59 -7.86 -8.13
CA GLU A 37 -7.97 -6.83 -7.15
C GLU A 37 -7.39 -7.15 -5.77
N LEU A 38 -7.51 -8.39 -5.30
CA LEU A 38 -6.99 -8.82 -4.00
C LEU A 38 -5.46 -8.76 -3.94
N LEU A 39 -4.78 -9.12 -5.03
CA LEU A 39 -3.32 -9.04 -5.12
C LEU A 39 -2.83 -7.59 -5.07
N VAL A 40 -3.50 -6.70 -5.81
CA VAL A 40 -3.18 -5.26 -5.82
C VAL A 40 -3.45 -4.65 -4.44
N GLU A 41 -4.57 -5.00 -3.80
CA GLU A 41 -4.90 -4.56 -2.44
C GLU A 41 -3.83 -4.99 -1.43
N SER A 42 -3.44 -6.27 -1.46
CA SER A 42 -2.38 -6.80 -0.60
C SER A 42 -1.03 -6.08 -0.82
N ALA A 43 -0.70 -5.75 -2.07
CA ALA A 43 0.52 -5.02 -2.38
C ALA A 43 0.50 -3.57 -1.86
N ILE A 44 -0.65 -2.90 -1.95
CA ILE A 44 -0.85 -1.56 -1.38
C ILE A 44 -0.69 -1.61 0.14
N ASP A 45 -1.33 -2.58 0.81
CA ASP A 45 -1.25 -2.74 2.25
C ASP A 45 0.19 -2.98 2.72
N ALA A 46 0.93 -3.85 2.02
CA ALA A 46 2.34 -4.10 2.31
C ALA A 46 3.20 -2.83 2.14
N ALA A 47 2.97 -2.05 1.09
CA ALA A 47 3.70 -0.82 0.85
C ALA A 47 3.42 0.24 1.93
N VAL A 48 2.16 0.38 2.36
CA VAL A 48 1.77 1.27 3.45
C VAL A 48 2.42 0.82 4.76
N PHE A 49 2.42 -0.47 5.05
CA PHE A 49 3.03 -1.03 6.25
C PHE A 49 4.54 -0.71 6.33
N VAL A 50 5.27 -0.93 5.23
CA VAL A 50 6.70 -0.60 5.16
C VAL A 50 6.96 0.89 5.41
N GLU A 51 6.11 1.77 4.90
CA GLU A 51 6.27 3.21 5.15
C GLU A 51 5.98 3.58 6.61
N LEU A 52 4.98 2.94 7.23
CA LEU A 52 4.71 3.11 8.66
C LEU A 52 5.89 2.64 9.53
N GLU A 53 6.54 1.52 9.19
CA GLU A 53 7.74 1.07 9.89
C GLU A 53 8.87 2.11 9.81
N ARG A 54 9.10 2.71 8.64
CA ARG A 54 10.10 3.78 8.47
C ARG A 54 9.79 5.00 9.33
N VAL A 55 8.52 5.38 9.45
CA VAL A 55 8.11 6.49 10.32
C VAL A 55 8.33 6.15 11.79
N ALA A 56 7.99 4.93 12.21
CA ALA A 56 8.23 4.46 13.58
C ALA A 56 9.73 4.49 13.94
N ASP A 57 10.61 4.08 13.01
CA ASP A 57 12.06 4.16 13.19
C ASP A 57 12.55 5.60 13.36
N LYS A 58 12.02 6.55 12.57
CA LYS A 58 12.33 7.98 12.73
C LYS A 58 11.91 8.50 14.11
N MET A 59 10.71 8.14 14.58
CA MET A 59 10.23 8.52 15.93
C MET A 59 11.13 7.92 17.03
N LYS A 60 11.57 6.68 16.85
CA LYS A 60 12.52 6.02 17.76
C LYS A 60 13.88 6.73 17.78
N SER A 61 14.41 7.15 16.64
CA SER A 61 15.66 7.93 16.59
C SER A 61 15.49 9.26 17.31
N PHE A 62 14.43 10.00 16.97
CA PHE A 62 14.16 11.31 17.54
C PHE A 62 14.00 11.27 19.07
N SER A 63 13.26 10.28 19.60
CA SER A 63 13.10 10.14 21.05
C SER A 63 14.43 9.85 21.77
N LYS A 64 15.36 9.13 21.16
CA LYS A 64 16.72 8.95 21.69
C LYS A 64 17.50 10.26 21.70
N GLU A 65 17.42 11.03 20.62
CA GLU A 65 18.10 12.34 20.52
C GLU A 65 17.60 13.33 21.58
N VAL A 66 16.29 13.35 21.84
CA VAL A 66 15.69 14.17 22.91
C VAL A 66 16.26 13.76 24.28
N ARG A 67 16.38 12.45 24.54
CA ARG A 67 16.92 11.95 25.81
C ARG A 67 18.39 12.32 26.00
N ILE A 68 19.22 12.14 24.96
CA ILE A 68 20.64 12.54 24.98
C ILE A 68 20.77 14.05 25.21
N SER A 69 19.90 14.85 24.59
CA SER A 69 19.91 16.31 24.76
C SER A 69 19.54 16.72 26.19
N ALA A 70 18.58 16.04 26.81
CA ALA A 70 18.22 16.26 28.21
C ALA A 70 19.36 15.87 29.16
N GLU A 71 20.00 14.72 28.93
CA GLU A 71 21.16 14.25 29.72
C GLU A 71 22.40 15.16 29.61
N ARG A 72 22.51 15.98 28.56
CA ARG A 72 23.59 16.98 28.41
C ARG A 72 23.24 18.35 28.98
N PHE A 73 21.96 18.60 29.24
CA PHE A 73 21.47 19.87 29.76
C PHE A 73 21.53 19.92 31.29
N ASP A 74 21.35 18.76 31.94
CA ASP A 74 21.63 18.51 33.35
C ASP A 74 23.14 18.40 33.61
#